data_AF-A0A851NJ51-F1
#
_entry.id   AF-A0A851NJ51-F1
#
_cell.length_a   1.000
_cell.length_b   1.000
_cell.length_c   1.000
_cell.angle_alpha   90.00
_cell.angle_beta   90.00
_cell.angle_gamma   90.00
#
_symmetry.space_group_name_H-M   'P 1'
#
loop_
_entity.id
_entity.type
_entity.pdbx_description
1 polymer ?
#
loop_
_entity_poly.entity_id
_entity_poly.type
_entity_poly.pdbx_seq_one_letter_code
_entity_poly.pdbx_strand_id
1 'polypeptide(L)'
;TGFHSFVRWFIPLRGVSEPEKAIVNLSATTERIENLIMDAIKNLQTEVSSLSKVVLQNRMALDILAAKEGGICMTINTSCCAYVNRNKQIET
;
A
#
# COMPACT_ATOMS: atom_id res chain seq x y z
N THR A 1 -38.65 -18.81 -2.17
CA THR A 1 -39.25 -17.65 -2.87
C THR A 1 -38.74 -17.61 -4.32
N GLY A 2 -39.29 -18.46 -5.18
CA GLY A 2 -38.89 -18.57 -6.60
C GLY A 2 -39.38 -17.43 -7.50
N PHE A 3 -40.35 -16.63 -7.02
CA PHE A 3 -40.90 -15.49 -7.74
C PHE A 3 -39.85 -14.40 -8.03
N HIS A 4 -38.88 -14.19 -7.13
CA HIS A 4 -37.82 -13.19 -7.34
C HIS A 4 -36.85 -13.58 -8.48
N SER A 5 -36.54 -14.87 -8.61
CA SER A 5 -35.74 -15.39 -9.73
C SER A 5 -36.50 -15.36 -11.06
N PHE A 6 -37.81 -15.63 -11.03
CA PHE A 6 -38.67 -15.54 -12.21
C PHE A 6 -38.73 -14.10 -12.72
N VAL A 7 -38.96 -13.11 -11.86
CA VAL A 7 -39.04 -11.69 -12.26
C VAL A 7 -37.74 -11.20 -12.90
N ARG A 8 -36.57 -11.61 -12.38
CA ARG A 8 -35.25 -11.24 -12.91
C ARG A 8 -34.98 -11.76 -14.33
N TRP A 9 -35.60 -12.88 -14.71
CA TRP A 9 -35.50 -13.47 -16.04
C TRP A 9 -36.30 -12.70 -17.12
N PHE A 10 -37.34 -11.95 -16.74
CA PHE A 10 -38.18 -11.17 -17.67
C PHE A 10 -37.83 -9.67 -17.75
N ILE A 11 -36.85 -9.20 -16.96
CA ILE A 11 -36.35 -7.81 -17.01
C ILE A 11 -35.74 -7.41 -18.38
N PRO A 12 -35.16 -8.29 -19.24
CA PRO A 12 -34.54 -7.82 -20.49
C PRO A 12 -35.54 -7.29 -21.53
N LEU A 13 -36.85 -7.43 -21.34
CA LEU A 13 -37.88 -6.96 -22.28
C LEU A 13 -38.12 -5.44 -22.23
N ARG A 14 -37.72 -4.73 -21.17
CA ARG A 14 -37.77 -3.24 -21.10
C ARG A 14 -36.39 -2.60 -21.30
N GLY A 15 -35.60 -3.07 -22.28
CA GLY A 15 -34.43 -2.34 -22.79
C GLY A 15 -33.27 -2.07 -21.82
N VAL A 16 -33.15 -2.80 -20.71
CA VAL A 16 -32.14 -2.53 -19.64
C VAL A 16 -30.84 -3.36 -19.78
N SER A 17 -30.69 -4.13 -20.86
CA SER A 17 -29.59 -5.13 -21.01
C SER A 17 -28.18 -4.53 -21.19
N GLU A 18 -28.05 -3.39 -21.86
CA GLU A 18 -26.78 -2.69 -22.07
C GLU A 18 -26.20 -2.06 -20.79
N PRO A 19 -26.95 -1.25 -20.02
CA PRO A 19 -26.41 -0.65 -18.80
C PRO A 19 -26.06 -1.69 -17.72
N GLU A 20 -26.81 -2.79 -17.60
CA GLU A 20 -26.49 -3.85 -16.63
C GLU A 20 -25.14 -4.52 -16.92
N LYS A 21 -24.82 -4.79 -18.20
CA LYS A 21 -23.51 -5.33 -18.60
C LYS A 21 -22.38 -4.35 -18.30
N ALA A 22 -22.61 -3.06 -18.53
CA ALA A 22 -21.64 -2.02 -18.21
C ALA A 22 -21.37 -1.94 -16.69
N ILE A 23 -22.41 -2.08 -15.85
CA ILE A 23 -22.29 -2.10 -14.39
C ILE A 23 -21.51 -3.34 -13.90
N VAL A 24 -21.79 -4.53 -14.46
CA VAL A 24 -21.07 -5.76 -14.07
C VAL A 24 -19.59 -5.69 -14.48
N ASN A 25 -19.30 -5.18 -15.68
CA ASN A 25 -17.91 -4.97 -16.12
C ASN A 25 -17.18 -3.93 -15.25
N LEU A 26 -17.88 -2.87 -14.83
CA LEU A 26 -17.34 -1.88 -13.92
C LEU A 26 -17.04 -2.50 -12.54
N SER A 27 -17.96 -3.29 -11.98
CA SER A 27 -17.75 -4.00 -10.71
C SER A 27 -16.54 -4.93 -10.77
N ALA A 28 -16.41 -5.71 -11.85
CA ALA A 28 -15.26 -6.59 -12.05
C ALA A 28 -13.95 -5.81 -12.25
N THR A 29 -14.02 -4.62 -12.84
CA THR A 29 -12.86 -3.74 -13.02
C THR A 29 -12.41 -3.13 -11.69
N THR A 30 -13.36 -2.73 -10.83
CA THR A 30 -13.07 -2.23 -9.47
C THR A 30 -12.36 -3.29 -8.63
N GLU A 31 -12.86 -4.52 -8.58
CA GLU A 31 -12.22 -5.61 -7.83
C GLU A 31 -10.80 -5.90 -8.33
N ARG A 32 -10.56 -5.83 -9.65
CA ARG A 32 -9.21 -6.00 -10.21
C ARG A 32 -8.29 -4.87 -9.79
N ILE A 33 -8.77 -3.62 -9.83
CA ILE A 33 -7.98 -2.45 -9.44
C ILE A 33 -7.60 -2.55 -7.96
N GLU A 34 -8.52 -2.94 -7.08
CA GLU A 34 -8.23 -3.16 -5.66
C GLU A 34 -7.11 -4.18 -5.46
N ASN A 35 -7.20 -5.33 -6.14
CA ASN A 35 -6.17 -6.37 -6.06
C ASN A 35 -4.81 -5.90 -6.58
N LEU A 36 -4.79 -5.16 -7.70
CA LEU A 36 -3.56 -4.59 -8.26
C LEU A 36 -2.93 -3.56 -7.32
N ILE A 37 -3.73 -2.69 -6.70
CA ILE A 37 -3.25 -1.72 -5.72
C ILE A 37 -2.69 -2.42 -4.49
N MET A 38 -3.38 -3.44 -3.98
CA MET A 38 -2.90 -4.21 -2.83
C MET A 38 -1.56 -4.90 -3.13
N ASP A 39 -1.41 -5.47 -4.32
CA ASP A 39 -0.16 -6.10 -4.74
C ASP A 39 0.97 -5.07 -4.90
N ALA A 40 0.70 -3.94 -5.55
CA ALA A 40 1.66 -2.85 -5.70
C ALA A 40 2.12 -2.30 -4.33
N ILE A 41 1.19 -2.09 -3.38
CA ILE A 41 1.52 -1.64 -2.02
C ILE A 41 2.36 -2.68 -1.28
N LYS A 42 2.10 -3.98 -1.44
CA LYS A 42 2.92 -5.04 -0.84
C LYS A 42 4.34 -5.08 -1.42
N ASN A 43 4.46 -4.93 -2.74
CA ASN A 43 5.75 -4.89 -3.41
C ASN A 43 6.56 -3.67 -2.96
N LEU A 44 5.93 -2.49 -2.92
CA LEU A 44 6.56 -1.27 -2.40
C LEU A 44 7.03 -1.43 -0.94
N GLN A 45 6.21 -2.01 -0.07
CA GLN A 45 6.62 -2.27 1.32
C GLN A 45 7.82 -3.22 1.41
N THR A 46 7.89 -4.22 0.54
CA THR A 46 9.03 -5.14 0.46
C THR A 46 10.31 -4.41 0.05
N GLU A 47 10.23 -3.58 -1.00
CA GLU A 47 11.37 -2.79 -1.47
C GLU A 47 11.85 -1.78 -0.42
N VAL A 48 10.92 -1.06 0.22
CA VAL A 48 11.25 -0.11 1.30
C VAL A 48 11.88 -0.83 2.49
N SER A 49 11.39 -2.01 2.85
CA SER A 49 11.98 -2.83 3.92
C SER A 49 13.39 -3.31 3.57
N SER A 50 13.61 -3.74 2.32
CA SER A 50 14.92 -4.12 1.81
C SER A 50 15.90 -2.94 1.86
N LEU A 51 15.50 -1.79 1.31
CA LEU A 51 16.30 -0.57 1.33
C LEU A 51 16.60 -0.12 2.76
N SER A 52 15.60 -0.15 3.65
CA SER A 52 15.79 0.23 5.05
C SER A 52 16.86 -0.60 5.74
N LYS A 53 17.00 -1.90 5.41
CA LYS A 53 18.08 -2.74 5.93
C LYS A 53 19.45 -2.30 5.43
N VAL A 54 19.58 -1.96 4.16
CA VAL A 54 20.84 -1.48 3.58
C VAL A 54 21.22 -0.12 4.17
N VAL A 55 20.26 0.80 4.29
CA VAL A 55 20.47 2.12 4.91
C VAL A 55 20.90 1.98 6.37
N LEU A 56 20.27 1.09 7.14
CA LEU A 56 20.63 0.87 8.54
C LEU A 56 22.03 0.28 8.69
N GLN A 57 22.41 -0.65 7.81
CA GLN A 57 23.77 -1.19 7.75
C GLN A 57 24.80 -0.11 7.39
N ASN A 58 24.50 0.73 6.39
CA ASN A 58 25.36 1.84 6.00
C ASN A 58 25.53 2.83 7.16
N ARG A 59 24.46 3.14 7.90
CA ARG A 59 24.56 3.99 9.08
C ARG A 59 25.44 3.39 10.16
N MET A 60 25.29 2.10 10.47
CA MET A 60 26.15 1.42 11.44
C MET A 60 27.63 1.47 11.03
N ALA A 61 27.93 1.24 9.75
CA ALA A 61 29.29 1.36 9.23
C ALA A 61 29.84 2.79 9.35
N LEU A 62 29.01 3.80 9.03
CA LEU A 62 29.36 5.21 9.19
C LEU A 62 29.56 5.59 10.67
N ASP A 63 28.75 5.04 11.58
CA ASP A 63 28.90 5.26 13.03
C ASP A 63 30.22 4.69 13.55
N ILE A 64 30.67 3.55 13.03
CA ILE A 64 31.98 2.98 13.36
C ILE A 64 33.11 3.88 12.85
N LEU A 65 32.99 4.40 11.62
CA LEU A 65 34.00 5.30 11.04
C LEU A 65 34.06 6.64 11.81
N ALA A 66 32.90 7.16 12.22
CA ALA A 66 32.78 8.39 12.99
C ALA A 66 32.77 8.14 14.52
N ALA A 67 33.21 6.97 15.00
CA ALA A 67 33.10 6.60 16.42
C ALA A 67 33.83 7.59 17.34
N LYS A 68 34.93 8.19 16.89
CA LYS A 68 35.68 9.22 17.63
C LYS A 68 34.87 10.50 17.85
N GLU A 69 33.96 10.81 16.94
CA GLU A 69 33.12 12.01 16.95
C GLU A 69 31.73 11.75 17.57
N GLY A 70 31.48 10.53 18.05
CA GLY A 70 30.20 10.12 18.63
C GLY A 70 29.23 9.49 17.62
N GLY A 71 29.71 9.07 16.46
CA GLY A 71 28.91 8.49 15.37
C GLY A 71 28.40 9.55 14.38
N ILE A 72 27.84 9.09 13.27
CA ILE A 72 27.44 9.96 12.16
C ILE A 72 26.40 10.98 12.58
N CYS A 73 25.54 10.63 13.53
CA CYS A 73 24.47 11.47 14.07
C CYS A 73 24.99 12.70 14.80
N MET A 74 26.05 12.53 15.60
CA MET A 74 26.70 13.63 16.30
C MET A 74 27.53 14.47 15.32
N THR A 75 28.20 13.83 14.36
CA THR A 75 28.98 14.50 13.31
C THR A 75 28.11 15.40 12.42
N ILE A 76 26.91 14.95 12.01
CA ILE A 76 26.00 15.73 11.16
C ILE A 76 25.06 16.66 11.94
N ASN A 77 25.02 16.55 13.27
CA ASN A 77 24.16 17.32 14.17
C ASN A 77 22.66 17.31 13.77
N THR A 78 22.16 16.16 13.33
CA THR A 78 20.73 15.95 13.01
C THR A 78 20.13 14.85 13.88
N SER A 79 18.80 14.83 13.99
CA SER A 79 18.13 13.70 14.65
C SER A 79 18.29 12.43 13.81
N CYS A 80 18.57 11.32 14.50
CA CYS A 80 18.88 10.04 13.87
C CYS A 80 17.84 8.95 14.17
N CYS A 81 17.06 9.12 15.22
CA CYS A 81 16.06 8.15 15.61
C CYS A 81 14.70 8.66 15.17
N ALA A 82 14.05 7.90 14.30
CA ALA A 82 12.65 8.12 13.99
C ALA A 82 11.81 7.16 14.84
N TYR A 83 10.77 7.66 15.50
CA TYR A 83 9.82 6.81 16.23
C TYR A 83 8.45 6.88 15.58
N VAL A 84 7.67 5.80 15.75
CA VAL A 84 6.31 5.72 15.24
C VAL A 84 5.35 6.12 16.36
N ASN A 85 4.63 7.22 16.18
CA ASN A 85 3.60 7.67 17.12
C ASN A 85 2.42 6.67 17.16
N ARG A 86 1.57 6.73 18.18
CA ARG A 86 0.32 5.95 18.30
C ARG A 86 -0.59 6.08 17.07
N ASN A 87 -0.50 7.21 16.36
CA ASN A 87 -1.21 7.47 15.12
C ASN A 87 -0.53 6.86 13.87
N LYS A 88 0.52 6.03 14.04
CA LYS A 88 1.33 5.41 12.99
C LYS A 88 2.07 6.41 12.09
N GLN A 89 2.38 7.59 12.62
CA GLN A 89 3.15 8.62 11.95
C GLN A 89 4.62 8.50 12.37
N ILE A 90 5.54 8.62 11.41
CA ILE A 90 6.98 8.61 11.68
C ILE A 90 7.39 10.05 12.03
N GLU A 91 7.91 10.25 13.24
CA GLU A 91 8.46 11.52 13.71
C GLU A 91 9.96 11.37 13.89
N THR A 92 10.73 12.37 13.42
CA THR A 92 12.19 12.42 13.42
C THR A 92 12.71 13.57 14.25
#